data_AF-I4B5H7-F1
#
_entry.id   AF-I4B5H7-F1
#
_cell.length_a   1.000
_cell.length_b   1.000
_cell.length_c   1.000
_cell.angle_alpha   90.00
_cell.angle_beta   90.00
_cell.angle_gamma   90.00
#
_symmetry.space_group_name_H-M   'P 1'
#
loop_
_entity.id
_entity.type
_entity.pdbx_description
1 polymer ?
#
loop_
_entity_poly.entity_id
_entity_poly.type
_entity_poly.pdbx_seq_one_letter_code
_entity_poly.pdbx_strand_id
1 'polypeptide(L)'
;MSAAKLTLKLEKSAIRKAKTYAKANRTSLSRIVEAYFNEISTTSNGSANPKISPLVRSLSGVIKNKDIDYKKELTKILSEKHGVH
;
A
#
# COMPACT_ATOMS: atom_id res chain seq x y z
N MET A 1 -21.29 1.91 14.31
CA MET A 1 -20.38 1.14 13.43
C MET A 1 -20.62 -0.34 13.68
N SER A 2 -20.91 -1.14 12.65
CA SER A 2 -21.12 -2.58 12.79
C SER A 2 -19.78 -3.29 12.66
N ALA A 3 -19.39 -4.06 13.68
CA ALA A 3 -18.18 -4.88 13.66
C ALA A 3 -18.55 -6.30 13.20
N ALA A 4 -17.92 -6.77 12.12
CA ALA A 4 -18.08 -8.13 11.61
C ALA A 4 -16.80 -8.94 11.84
N LYS A 5 -16.93 -10.24 12.10
CA LYS A 5 -15.79 -11.17 12.21
C LYS A 5 -15.67 -11.97 10.92
N LEU A 6 -14.48 -11.94 10.31
CA LEU A 6 -14.14 -12.72 9.13
C LEU A 6 -13.07 -13.76 9.51
N THR A 7 -13.31 -15.03 9.19
CA THR A 7 -12.36 -16.13 9.42
C THR A 7 -11.81 -16.62 8.09
N LEU A 8 -10.48 -16.62 7.94
CA LEU A 8 -9.80 -17.05 6.72
C LEU A 8 -8.95 -18.29 7.01
N LYS A 9 -9.02 -19.29 6.14
CA LYS A 9 -8.11 -20.45 6.18
C LYS A 9 -6.82 -20.10 5.44
N LEU A 10 -5.70 -20.17 6.15
CA LEU A 10 -4.39 -19.78 5.65
C LEU A 10 -3.34 -20.74 6.17
N GLU A 11 -2.22 -20.82 5.45
CA GLU A 11 -1.06 -21.57 5.91
C GLU A 11 -0.53 -21.02 7.25
N LYS A 12 -0.17 -21.93 8.17
CA LYS A 12 0.37 -21.55 9.50
C LYS A 12 1.60 -20.65 9.38
N SER A 13 2.43 -20.88 8.35
CA SER A 13 3.62 -20.08 8.06
C SER A 13 3.27 -18.64 7.69
N ALA A 14 2.23 -18.43 6.88
CA ALA A 14 1.73 -17.11 6.52
C ALA A 14 1.19 -16.36 7.75
N ILE A 15 0.41 -17.03 8.60
CA ILE A 15 -0.13 -16.45 9.84
C ILE A 15 1.00 -15.97 10.75
N ARG A 16 2.07 -16.77 10.91
CA ARG A 16 3.25 -16.39 11.70
C ARG A 16 3.96 -15.16 11.15
N LYS A 17 4.21 -15.10 9.84
CA LYS A 17 4.84 -13.95 9.19
C LYS A 17 4.00 -12.68 9.40
N ALA A 18 2.69 -12.79 9.19
CA ALA A 18 1.77 -11.68 9.34
C ALA A 18 1.70 -11.16 10.79
N LYS A 19 1.66 -12.06 11.79
CA LYS A 19 1.75 -11.68 13.22
C LYS A 19 3.06 -10.97 13.56
N THR A 20 4.17 -11.47 13.04
CA THR A 20 5.51 -10.89 13.28
C THR A 20 5.58 -9.47 12.71
N TYR A 21 5.10 -9.29 11.48
CA TYR A 21 5.03 -7.98 10.83
C TYR A 21 4.13 -7.01 11.60
N ALA A 22 2.94 -7.42 12.02
CA ALA A 22 2.02 -6.58 12.78
C ALA A 22 2.64 -6.11 14.10
N LYS A 23 3.31 -7.01 14.83
CA LYS A 23 4.02 -6.67 16.07
C LYS A 23 5.16 -5.68 15.84
N ALA A 24 5.98 -5.90 14.81
CA ALA A 24 7.08 -5.00 14.47
C ALA A 24 6.59 -3.59 14.12
N ASN A 25 5.43 -3.48 13.48
CA ASN A 25 4.79 -2.21 13.09
C ASN A 25 3.82 -1.65 14.13
N ARG A 26 3.81 -2.19 15.38
CA ARG A 26 2.93 -1.77 16.48
C ARG A 26 1.45 -1.66 16.07
N THR A 27 0.98 -2.58 15.24
CA THR A 27 -0.39 -2.59 14.69
C THR A 27 -1.05 -3.96 14.86
N SER A 28 -2.34 -4.06 14.54
CA SER A 28 -3.09 -5.31 14.58
C SER A 28 -3.27 -5.90 13.18
N LEU A 29 -3.42 -7.23 13.11
CA LEU A 29 -3.73 -7.93 11.86
C LEU A 29 -5.05 -7.45 11.25
N SER A 30 -6.07 -7.27 12.07
CA SER A 30 -7.36 -6.76 11.62
C SER A 30 -7.22 -5.40 10.94
N ARG A 31 -6.41 -4.49 11.50
CA ARG A 31 -6.18 -3.16 10.92
C ARG A 31 -5.41 -3.22 9.60
N ILE A 32 -4.42 -4.12 9.49
CA ILE A 32 -3.69 -4.33 8.23
C ILE A 32 -4.64 -4.85 7.14
N VAL A 33 -5.44 -5.86 7.46
CA VAL A 33 -6.35 -6.50 6.49
C VAL A 33 -7.50 -5.58 6.10
N GLU A 34 -8.05 -4.83 7.04
CA GLU A 34 -9.07 -3.80 6.76
C GLU A 34 -8.54 -2.71 5.82
N ALA A 35 -7.32 -2.21 6.08
CA ALA A 35 -6.67 -1.25 5.19
C ALA A 35 -6.47 -1.80 3.77
N TYR A 36 -6.01 -3.04 3.66
CA TYR A 36 -5.84 -3.72 2.37
C TYR A 36 -7.17 -3.88 1.62
N PHE A 37 -8.23 -4.32 2.28
CA PHE A 37 -9.54 -4.45 1.66
C PHE A 37 -10.08 -3.10 1.17
N ASN A 38 -9.91 -2.03 1.96
CA ASN A 38 -10.30 -0.69 1.54
C ASN A 38 -9.51 -0.21 0.30
N GLU A 39 -8.22 -0.52 0.22
CA GLU A 39 -7.35 -0.13 -0.90
C GLU A 39 -7.75 -0.85 -2.20
N ILE A 40 -8.03 -2.16 -2.14
CA ILE A 40 -8.44 -2.90 -3.34
C ILE A 40 -9.86 -2.52 -3.78
N SER A 41 -10.79 -2.28 -2.85
CA SER A 41 -12.18 -1.89 -3.17
C SER A 41 -12.28 -0.49 -3.77
N THR A 42 -11.36 0.42 -3.41
CA THR A 42 -11.30 1.75 -4.01
C THR A 42 -10.70 1.73 -5.42
N THR A 43 -9.89 0.73 -5.75
CA THR A 43 -9.29 0.56 -7.08
C THR A 43 -10.31 -0.01 -8.10
N SER A 44 -11.23 -0.87 -7.66
CA SER A 44 -12.25 -1.48 -8.52
C SER A 44 -13.41 -0.54 -8.92
N ASN A 45 -13.63 0.55 -8.20
CA ASN A 45 -14.71 1.51 -8.47
C ASN A 45 -14.23 2.65 -9.39
N GLY A 46 -13.86 2.32 -10.64
CA GLY A 46 -13.88 3.21 -11.83
C GLY A 46 -13.18 4.57 -11.80
N SER A 47 -12.58 4.99 -10.69
CA SER A 47 -11.93 6.27 -10.50
C SER A 47 -10.42 6.04 -10.44
N ALA A 48 -9.89 5.64 -11.59
CA ALA A 48 -8.46 5.57 -11.87
C ALA A 48 -7.86 6.98 -11.89
N ASN A 49 -7.79 7.61 -10.73
CA ASN A 49 -6.79 8.63 -10.50
C ASN A 49 -5.70 7.94 -9.68
N PRO A 50 -4.47 7.78 -10.19
CA PRO A 50 -3.40 7.18 -9.41
C PRO A 50 -3.17 8.06 -8.20
N LYS A 51 -3.81 7.72 -7.08
CA LYS A 51 -3.64 8.40 -5.80
C LYS A 51 -2.21 8.11 -5.41
N ILE A 52 -1.34 9.08 -5.66
CA ILE A 52 0.02 9.13 -5.13
C ILE A 52 -0.07 8.65 -3.68
N SER A 53 0.61 7.54 -3.39
CA SER A 53 0.56 6.91 -2.05
C SER A 53 0.79 7.97 -0.97
N PRO A 54 0.08 7.93 0.16
CA PRO A 54 0.26 8.90 1.25
C PRO A 54 1.73 9.05 1.67
N LEU A 55 2.51 7.96 1.61
CA LEU A 55 3.94 7.97 1.88
C LEU A 55 4.71 8.83 0.86
N VAL A 56 4.41 8.66 -0.42
CA VAL A 56 5.03 9.44 -1.48
C VAL A 56 4.61 10.90 -1.40
N ARG A 57 3.34 11.20 -1.12
CA ARG A 57 2.87 12.57 -0.88
C ARG A 57 3.59 13.22 0.30
N SER A 58 3.83 12.45 1.36
CA SER A 58 4.61 12.91 2.51
C SER A 58 6.07 13.18 2.13
N LEU A 59 6.69 12.36 1.28
CA LEU A 59 8.04 12.58 0.77
C LEU A 59 8.10 13.79 -0.18
N SER A 60 7.13 13.95 -1.08
CA SER A 60 7.09 15.06 -2.03
C SER A 60 6.95 16.42 -1.35
N GLY A 61 6.26 16.48 -0.20
CA GLY A 61 6.15 17.71 0.61
C GLY A 61 7.46 18.12 1.29
N VAL A 62 8.41 17.20 1.45
CA VAL A 62 9.76 17.47 2.01
C VAL A 62 10.72 17.94 0.91
N ILE A 63 10.51 17.50 -0.35
CA ILE A 63 11.29 17.93 -1.51
C ILE A 63 10.74 19.26 -2.03
N LYS A 64 10.99 20.34 -1.28
CA LYS A 64 10.74 21.69 -1.77
C LYS A 64 11.72 22.00 -2.90
N ASN A 65 11.20 22.40 -4.06
CA ASN A 65 11.93 22.96 -5.23
C ASN A 65 12.47 21.97 -6.25
N LYS A 66 11.60 21.13 -6.83
CA LYS A 66 11.89 20.62 -8.16
C LYS A 66 10.58 20.28 -8.88
N ASP A 67 10.33 20.93 -10.02
CA ASP A 67 9.26 20.60 -10.98
C ASP A 67 9.54 19.22 -11.61
N ILE A 68 9.55 18.18 -10.77
CA ILE A 68 9.70 16.81 -11.22
C ILE A 68 8.30 16.30 -11.51
N ASP A 69 8.05 15.96 -12.77
CA ASP A 69 6.88 15.17 -13.14
C ASP A 69 7.01 13.78 -12.51
N TYR A 70 6.45 13.69 -11.30
CA TYR A 70 6.53 12.53 -10.42
C TYR A 70 6.11 11.23 -11.11
N LYS A 71 5.08 11.29 -11.98
CA LYS A 71 4.63 10.09 -12.70
C LYS A 71 5.71 9.56 -13.62
N LYS A 72 6.42 10.46 -14.29
CA LYS A 72 7.50 10.12 -15.23
C LYS A 72 8.72 9.55 -14.49
N GLU A 73 9.09 10.17 -13.37
CA GLU A 73 10.21 9.73 -12.55
C GLU A 73 9.95 8.35 -11.90
N LEU A 74 8.73 8.14 -11.40
CA LEU A 74 8.33 6.84 -10.83
C LEU A 74 8.35 5.74 -11.90
N THR A 75 7.76 6.00 -13.07
CA THR A 75 7.77 5.04 -14.18
C THR A 75 9.20 4.72 -14.58
N LYS A 76 10.08 5.72 -14.66
CA LYS A 76 11.51 5.52 -14.95
C LYS A 76 12.19 4.62 -13.92
N ILE A 77 12.02 4.89 -12.62
CA ILE A 77 12.61 4.08 -11.55
C ILE A 77 12.10 2.63 -11.60
N LEU A 78 10.81 2.43 -11.84
CA LEU A 78 10.22 1.10 -11.93
C LEU A 78 10.70 0.35 -13.17
N SER A 79 10.81 1.03 -14.32
CA SER A 79 11.39 0.47 -15.55
C SER A 79 12.86 0.10 -15.38
N GLU A 80 13.66 0.94 -14.72
CA GLU A 80 15.07 0.67 -14.42
C GLU A 80 15.23 -0.50 -13.44
N LYS A 81 14.35 -0.59 -12.43
CA LYS A 81 14.40 -1.65 -11.41
C LYS A 81 13.93 -3.01 -11.94
N HIS A 82 13.00 -3.02 -12.89
CA HIS A 82 12.40 -4.25 -13.43
C HIS A 82 12.86 -4.59 -14.86
N GLY A 83 13.73 -3.79 -15.46
CA GLY A 83 14.38 -4.09 -16.75
C GLY A 83 13.43 -4.22 -17.93
N VAL A 84 12.24 -3.63 -17.88
CA VAL A 84 11.29 -3.67 -19.00
C VAL A 84 11.58 -2.46 -19.88
N HIS A 85 12.28 -2.71 -21.01
CA HIS A 85 12.39 -1.79 -22.14
C HIS A 85 11.02 -1.63 -22.83
#